data_AF-A0A7G2S7P8-F1
#
_entry.id   AF-A0A7G2S7P8-F1
#
_cell.length_a   1.000
_cell.length_b   1.000
_cell.length_c   1.000
_cell.angle_alpha   90.00
_cell.angle_beta   90.00
_cell.angle_gamma   90.00
#
_symmetry.space_group_name_H-M   'P 1'
#
loop_
_entity.id
_entity.type
_entity.pdbx_description
1 polymer ?
#
loop_
_entity_poly.entity_id
_entity_poly.type
_entity_poly.pdbx_seq_one_letter_code
_entity_poly.pdbx_strand_id
1 'polypeptide(L)'
;MKKGISGALAAVIVTGLAAFFQPVLAEEDEKVYLVARFDLDGTTYNQVVFFQDDVITDLKSCKREMMYGRNGKWQVYSHITNAVRGFTYSLSYTCALGRQDFSGWDKSGQINPTHTYEVVVRDQSLQVIPRNSYSACLKKVRSAGGETAKRYCARSTQTIQ
;
A
#
# COMPACT_ATOMS: atom_id res chain seq x y z
N MET A 1 -68.10 33.36 -43.73
CA MET A 1 -69.10 32.27 -43.63
C MET A 1 -68.43 31.02 -43.03
N LYS A 2 -69.06 30.42 -42.00
CA LYS A 2 -68.99 29.02 -41.50
C LYS A 2 -67.66 28.24 -41.66
N LYS A 3 -66.93 27.98 -40.57
CA LYS A 3 -66.99 26.83 -39.62
C LYS A 3 -66.01 25.70 -40.00
N GLY A 4 -65.23 25.24 -39.02
CA GLY A 4 -64.54 23.95 -39.08
C GLY A 4 -63.41 23.81 -38.05
N ILE A 5 -63.75 23.37 -36.84
CA ILE A 5 -62.82 22.93 -35.79
C ILE A 5 -62.65 21.41 -35.92
N SER A 6 -61.41 20.91 -35.79
CA SER A 6 -60.97 19.54 -35.42
C SER A 6 -59.65 19.28 -36.14
N GLY A 7 -58.57 18.81 -35.54
CA GLY A 7 -58.31 18.25 -34.22
C GLY A 7 -56.83 17.86 -34.17
N ALA A 8 -56.38 17.57 -32.95
CA ALA A 8 -55.07 17.12 -32.48
C ALA A 8 -54.09 16.48 -33.48
N LEU A 9 -52.81 16.84 -33.33
CA LEU A 9 -51.75 15.90 -32.95
C LEU A 9 -50.51 16.67 -32.47
N ALA A 10 -50.31 16.61 -31.16
CA ALA A 10 -49.13 17.12 -30.48
C ALA A 10 -47.92 16.24 -30.83
N ALA A 11 -46.93 16.81 -31.52
CA ALA A 11 -45.60 16.21 -31.61
C ALA A 11 -44.80 16.63 -30.37
N VAL A 12 -44.84 15.80 -29.32
CA VAL A 12 -43.96 15.95 -28.16
C VAL A 12 -42.57 15.51 -28.60
N ILE A 13 -41.69 16.49 -28.83
CA ILE A 13 -40.25 16.29 -29.00
C ILE A 13 -39.71 15.90 -27.62
N VAL A 14 -39.50 14.61 -27.39
CA VAL A 14 -38.78 14.13 -26.20
C VAL A 14 -37.29 14.31 -26.48
N THR A 15 -36.75 15.44 -26.04
CA THR A 15 -35.31 15.70 -25.98
C THR A 15 -34.74 14.81 -24.86
N GLY A 16 -34.24 13.63 -25.24
CA GLY A 16 -33.54 12.74 -24.33
C GLY A 16 -32.23 13.38 -23.87
N LEU A 17 -32.18 13.87 -22.63
CA LEU A 17 -30.93 14.14 -21.92
C LEU A 17 -30.22 12.79 -21.71
N ALA A 18 -29.28 12.46 -22.59
CA ALA A 18 -28.27 11.45 -22.31
C ALA A 18 -27.34 12.03 -21.24
N ALA A 19 -27.66 11.79 -19.96
CA ALA A 19 -26.73 12.02 -18.87
C ALA A 19 -25.56 11.05 -19.05
N PHE A 20 -24.44 11.56 -19.57
CA PHE A 20 -23.17 10.87 -19.57
C PHE A 20 -22.74 10.66 -18.11
N PHE A 21 -23.07 9.51 -17.54
CA PHE A 21 -22.41 9.00 -16.35
C PHE A 21 -20.97 8.68 -16.74
N GLN A 22 -20.08 9.67 -16.62
CA GLN A 22 -18.66 9.39 -16.61
C GLN A 22 -18.36 8.72 -15.26
N PRO A 23 -17.86 7.48 -15.24
CA PRO A 23 -17.34 6.93 -14.00
C PRO A 23 -16.15 7.80 -13.61
N VAL A 24 -16.28 8.53 -12.51
CA VAL A 24 -15.13 9.08 -11.80
C VAL A 24 -14.33 7.84 -11.40
N LEU A 25 -13.23 7.59 -12.10
CA LEU A 25 -12.17 6.72 -11.60
C LEU A 25 -11.74 7.39 -10.29
N ALA A 26 -12.11 6.77 -9.17
CA ALA A 26 -11.56 7.14 -7.88
C ALA A 26 -10.04 6.98 -8.03
N GLU A 27 -9.33 8.10 -8.09
CA GLU A 27 -7.89 8.10 -7.97
C GLU A 27 -7.62 7.61 -6.54
N GLU A 28 -7.13 6.37 -6.40
CA GLU A 28 -6.74 5.83 -5.10
C GLU A 28 -5.70 6.77 -4.51
N ASP A 29 -6.10 7.52 -3.48
CA ASP A 29 -5.28 8.55 -2.86
C ASP A 29 -3.99 7.91 -2.31
N GLU A 30 -2.85 8.55 -2.61
CA GLU A 30 -1.57 8.11 -2.07
C GLU A 30 -1.56 8.23 -0.55
N LYS A 31 -1.29 7.10 0.12
CA LYS A 31 -1.18 7.04 1.59
C LYS A 31 0.28 7.03 2.00
N VAL A 32 0.55 7.55 3.19
CA VAL A 32 1.88 7.50 3.79
C VAL A 32 2.06 6.19 4.54
N TYR A 33 3.12 5.47 4.18
CA TYR A 33 3.53 4.23 4.79
C TYR A 33 4.85 4.40 5.56
N LEU A 34 4.91 3.85 6.76
CA LEU A 34 6.16 3.45 7.40
C LEU A 34 6.43 1.99 7.02
N VAL A 35 7.42 1.78 6.16
CA VAL A 35 7.87 0.44 5.75
C VAL A 35 8.94 -0.04 6.71
N ALA A 36 8.64 -1.11 7.43
CA ALA A 36 9.51 -1.71 8.43
C ALA A 36 10.10 -3.02 7.88
N ARG A 37 11.41 -3.05 7.64
CA ARG A 37 12.12 -4.23 7.16
C ARG A 37 12.93 -4.84 8.29
N PHE A 38 12.72 -6.13 8.50
CA PHE A 38 13.45 -6.94 9.46
C PHE A 38 14.38 -7.89 8.71
N ASP A 39 15.67 -7.68 8.84
CA ASP A 39 16.70 -8.59 8.35
C ASP A 39 16.96 -9.62 9.46
N LEU A 40 16.50 -10.85 9.24
CA LEU A 40 16.51 -11.91 10.24
C LEU A 40 17.83 -12.69 10.22
N ASP A 41 18.55 -12.65 11.33
CA ASP A 41 19.83 -13.33 11.45
C ASP A 41 19.65 -14.85 11.36
N GLY A 42 20.53 -15.51 10.61
CA GLY A 42 20.50 -16.97 10.44
C GLY A 42 19.40 -17.48 9.49
N THR A 43 18.66 -16.59 8.81
CA THR A 43 17.69 -16.97 7.79
C THR A 43 18.08 -16.47 6.40
N THR A 44 17.43 -17.00 5.37
CA THR A 44 17.64 -16.59 3.97
C THR A 44 16.67 -15.52 3.50
N TYR A 45 15.74 -15.05 4.36
CA TYR A 45 14.70 -14.11 3.96
C TYR A 45 14.49 -12.97 4.95
N ASN A 46 14.12 -11.82 4.41
CA ASN A 46 13.72 -10.66 5.20
C ASN A 46 12.22 -10.72 5.50
N GLN A 47 11.77 -10.06 6.57
CA GLN A 47 10.36 -9.75 6.78
C GLN A 47 10.08 -8.26 6.55
N VAL A 48 8.85 -7.94 6.16
CA VAL A 48 8.40 -6.56 5.96
C VAL A 48 6.99 -6.36 6.51
N VAL A 49 6.77 -5.19 7.11
CA VAL A 49 5.46 -4.70 7.51
C VAL A 49 5.25 -3.31 6.92
N PHE A 50 4.06 -3.10 6.36
CA PHE A 50 3.60 -1.85 5.76
C PHE A 50 2.63 -1.20 6.75
N PHE A 51 3.12 -0.25 7.54
CA PHE A 51 2.29 0.49 8.49
C PHE A 51 1.69 1.70 7.84
N GLN A 52 0.37 1.84 7.93
CA GLN A 52 -0.36 3.05 7.61
C GLN A 52 -1.28 3.36 8.79
N ASP A 53 -1.39 4.64 9.10
CA ASP A 53 -2.27 5.18 10.12
C ASP A 53 -2.79 6.54 9.65
N ASP A 54 -4.08 6.79 9.82
CA ASP A 54 -4.75 8.00 9.34
C ASP A 54 -4.26 9.27 10.05
N VAL A 55 -3.60 9.15 11.21
CA VAL A 55 -3.00 10.28 11.92
C VAL A 55 -1.72 10.77 11.24
N ILE A 56 -1.03 9.91 10.47
CA ILE A 56 0.21 10.24 9.77
C ILE A 56 -0.09 10.42 8.27
N THR A 57 -0.50 11.61 7.89
CA THR A 57 -0.95 11.93 6.52
C THR A 57 0.16 12.43 5.60
N ASP A 58 1.34 12.75 6.13
CA ASP A 58 2.44 13.33 5.36
C ASP A 58 3.82 12.71 5.69
N LEU A 59 4.73 12.74 4.71
CA LEU A 59 6.07 12.16 4.85
C LEU A 59 6.93 12.84 5.93
N LYS A 60 6.72 14.13 6.22
CA LYS A 60 7.45 14.86 7.26
C LYS A 60 7.01 14.37 8.64
N SER A 61 5.72 14.15 8.84
CA SER A 61 5.17 13.55 10.07
C SER A 61 5.61 12.10 10.24
N CYS A 62 5.63 11.29 9.17
CA CYS A 62 6.20 9.93 9.23
C CYS A 62 7.68 9.94 9.63
N LYS A 63 8.49 10.81 9.02
CA LYS A 63 9.93 10.92 9.36
C LYS A 63 10.13 11.38 10.80
N ARG A 64 9.30 12.29 11.31
CA ARG A 64 9.32 12.73 12.71
C ARG A 64 9.01 11.57 13.65
N GLU A 65 7.98 10.81 13.36
CA GLU A 65 7.60 9.63 14.14
C GLU A 65 8.71 8.56 14.14
N MET A 66 9.29 8.29 12.97
CA MET A 66 10.46 7.41 12.84
C MET A 66 11.65 7.88 13.70
N MET A 67 11.90 9.20 13.79
CA MET A 67 12.97 9.74 14.66
C MET A 67 12.67 9.52 16.15
N TYR A 68 11.43 9.69 16.60
CA TYR A 68 11.05 9.37 17.98
C TYR A 68 11.18 7.88 18.26
N GLY A 69 10.75 7.06 17.31
CA GLY A 69 10.83 5.61 17.36
C GLY A 69 12.25 5.05 17.51
N ARG A 70 13.24 5.67 16.87
CA ARG A 70 14.67 5.32 17.05
C ARG A 70 15.15 5.44 18.49
N ASN A 71 14.50 6.27 19.31
CA ASN A 71 14.79 6.42 20.74
C ASN A 71 13.82 5.62 21.62
N GLY A 72 13.03 4.70 21.04
CA GLY A 72 11.99 3.93 21.73
C GLY A 72 10.74 4.74 22.10
N LYS A 73 10.60 5.96 21.60
CA LYS A 73 9.51 6.90 21.97
C LYS A 73 8.43 6.99 20.89
N TRP A 74 8.10 5.87 20.25
CA TRP A 74 6.97 5.81 19.32
C TRP A 74 5.70 6.39 19.96
N GLN A 75 5.01 7.25 19.23
CA GLN A 75 3.71 7.80 19.60
C GLN A 75 2.58 7.05 18.90
N VAL A 76 2.80 6.62 17.65
CA VAL A 76 1.81 5.96 16.79
C VAL A 76 2.21 4.51 16.52
N TYR A 77 3.45 4.25 16.08
CA TYR A 77 3.88 2.90 15.65
C TYR A 77 4.46 2.02 16.78
N SER A 78 3.95 2.16 18.00
CA SER A 78 4.56 1.62 19.24
C SER A 78 4.74 0.10 19.29
N HIS A 79 3.99 -0.66 18.50
CA HIS A 79 4.01 -2.13 18.53
C HIS A 79 4.93 -2.77 17.47
N ILE A 80 5.56 -1.98 16.61
CA ILE A 80 6.29 -2.44 15.42
C ILE A 80 7.33 -3.54 15.68
N THR A 81 8.00 -3.50 16.83
CA THR A 81 9.03 -4.47 17.20
C THR A 81 8.48 -5.85 17.54
N ASN A 82 7.18 -5.97 17.79
CA ASN A 82 6.56 -7.26 18.11
C ASN A 82 6.29 -8.11 16.85
N ALA A 83 6.51 -7.58 15.65
CA ALA A 83 6.25 -8.27 14.39
C ALA A 83 7.09 -9.55 14.20
N VAL A 84 8.27 -9.62 14.83
CA VAL A 84 9.19 -10.75 14.73
C VAL A 84 9.52 -11.27 16.12
N ARG A 85 9.32 -12.59 16.34
CA ARG A 85 9.69 -13.26 17.60
C ARG A 85 10.60 -14.45 17.35
N GLY A 86 11.47 -14.73 18.31
CA GLY A 86 12.36 -15.90 18.29
C GLY A 86 13.58 -15.77 17.37
N PHE A 87 13.78 -14.61 16.75
CA PHE A 87 14.96 -14.32 15.93
C PHE A 87 15.66 -13.07 16.44
N THR A 88 16.98 -13.08 16.38
CA THR A 88 17.76 -11.84 16.36
C THR A 88 17.57 -11.20 14.99
N TYR A 89 17.40 -9.88 14.95
CA TYR A 89 17.19 -9.16 13.70
C TYR A 89 17.82 -7.78 13.75
N SER A 90 18.16 -7.26 12.58
CA SER A 90 18.36 -5.83 12.38
C SER A 90 17.12 -5.23 11.72
N LEU A 91 16.81 -3.97 12.05
CA LEU A 91 15.57 -3.31 11.67
C LEU A 91 15.88 -2.00 10.95
N SER A 92 15.28 -1.84 9.77
CA SER A 92 15.35 -0.61 9.00
C SER A 92 13.95 -0.07 8.70
N TYR A 93 13.84 1.26 8.70
CA TYR A 93 12.58 1.97 8.49
C TYR A 93 12.71 2.91 7.31
N THR A 94 11.68 2.98 6.49
CA THR A 94 11.58 3.94 5.38
C THR A 94 10.17 4.50 5.29
N CYS A 95 10.03 5.82 5.27
CA CYS A 95 8.77 6.49 4.97
C CYS A 95 8.60 6.64 3.46
N ALA A 96 7.46 6.23 2.93
CA ALA A 96 7.14 6.29 1.50
C ALA A 96 5.64 6.49 1.26
N LEU A 97 5.28 7.00 0.08
CA LEU A 97 3.92 7.14 -0.42
C LEU A 97 3.56 5.91 -1.26
N GLY A 98 2.43 5.28 -0.98
CA GLY A 98 1.95 4.12 -1.71
C GLY A 98 0.47 4.26 -2.02
N ARG A 99 0.06 3.77 -3.19
CA ARG A 99 -1.36 3.66 -3.57
C ARG A 99 -1.98 2.34 -3.16
N GLN A 100 -1.15 1.31 -3.00
CA GLN A 100 -1.60 -0.03 -2.64
C GLN A 100 -2.03 -0.06 -1.18
N ASP A 101 -3.17 -0.67 -0.92
CA ASP A 101 -3.65 -0.95 0.42
C ASP A 101 -3.21 -2.33 0.89
N PHE A 102 -2.96 -2.43 2.20
CA PHE A 102 -2.52 -3.65 2.84
C PHE A 102 -3.46 -4.00 3.97
N SER A 103 -3.73 -5.30 4.14
CA SER A 103 -4.47 -5.78 5.31
C SER A 103 -3.78 -5.36 6.61
N GLY A 104 -4.53 -5.38 7.72
CA GLY A 104 -3.94 -5.22 9.05
C GLY A 104 -2.81 -6.21 9.28
N TRP A 105 -1.77 -5.77 9.98
CA TRP A 105 -0.62 -6.61 10.32
C TRP A 105 -0.81 -7.33 11.66
N ASP A 106 -0.18 -8.49 11.80
CA ASP A 106 -0.23 -9.29 13.03
C ASP A 106 0.67 -8.71 14.13
N LYS A 107 0.04 -8.10 15.15
CA LYS A 107 0.73 -7.52 16.31
C LYS A 107 1.34 -8.56 17.26
N SER A 108 0.93 -9.82 17.15
CA SER A 108 1.36 -10.87 18.07
C SER A 108 2.76 -11.42 17.75
N GLY A 109 3.19 -11.27 16.49
CA GLY A 109 4.41 -11.88 15.95
C GLY A 109 4.36 -13.42 15.93
N GLN A 110 3.17 -14.01 16.05
CA GLN A 110 2.96 -15.45 16.07
C GLN A 110 2.63 -16.01 14.69
N ILE A 111 2.12 -15.18 13.79
CA ILE A 111 1.74 -15.61 12.44
C ILE A 111 2.99 -15.62 11.55
N ASN A 112 3.24 -16.78 10.93
CA ASN A 112 4.30 -16.92 9.96
C ASN A 112 4.00 -16.07 8.71
N PRO A 113 4.92 -15.21 8.26
CA PRO A 113 4.72 -14.42 7.06
C PRO A 113 4.83 -15.31 5.82
N THR A 114 3.73 -15.51 5.11
CA THR A 114 3.65 -16.40 3.94
C THR A 114 3.68 -15.63 2.62
N HIS A 115 3.24 -14.37 2.62
CA HIS A 115 3.17 -13.56 1.40
C HIS A 115 4.55 -13.03 1.04
N THR A 116 5.01 -13.30 -0.19
CA THR A 116 6.30 -12.83 -0.67
C THR A 116 6.12 -11.63 -1.58
N TYR A 117 6.90 -10.58 -1.32
CA TYR A 117 6.88 -9.35 -2.09
C TYR A 117 8.28 -8.95 -2.56
N GLU A 118 8.35 -8.37 -3.76
CA GLU A 118 9.42 -7.44 -4.12
C GLU A 118 8.99 -6.06 -3.67
N VAL A 119 9.75 -5.45 -2.77
CA VAL A 119 9.52 -4.09 -2.27
C VAL A 119 10.46 -3.15 -2.99
N VAL A 120 9.93 -2.10 -3.60
CA VAL A 120 10.68 -1.07 -4.30
C VAL A 120 10.30 0.29 -3.73
N VAL A 121 11.29 1.03 -3.26
CA VAL A 121 11.15 2.42 -2.80
C VAL A 121 12.04 3.31 -3.66
N ARG A 122 11.43 4.12 -4.53
CA ARG A 122 12.12 5.07 -5.41
C ARG A 122 11.54 6.45 -5.21
N ASP A 123 12.38 7.44 -4.93
CA ASP A 123 11.97 8.83 -4.75
C ASP A 123 10.79 9.00 -3.77
N GLN A 124 10.83 8.19 -2.69
CA GLN A 124 9.78 8.11 -1.66
C GLN A 124 8.45 7.53 -2.15
N SER A 125 8.35 7.01 -3.38
CA SER A 125 7.23 6.19 -3.83
C SER A 125 7.48 4.72 -3.50
N LEU A 126 6.46 4.07 -2.93
CA LEU A 126 6.42 2.66 -2.57
C LEU A 126 5.67 1.88 -3.65
N GLN A 127 6.33 0.84 -4.16
CA GLN A 127 5.72 -0.17 -4.99
C GLN A 127 6.00 -1.55 -4.39
N VAL A 128 4.95 -2.34 -4.22
CA VAL A 128 5.01 -3.69 -3.64
C VAL A 128 4.45 -4.68 -4.63
N ILE A 129 5.30 -5.56 -5.15
CA ILE A 129 4.93 -6.47 -6.23
C ILE A 129 4.85 -7.89 -5.66
N PRO A 130 3.68 -8.57 -5.73
CA PRO A 130 3.56 -9.94 -5.28
C PRO A 130 4.43 -10.86 -6.12
N ARG A 131 5.06 -11.84 -5.46
CA ARG A 131 5.89 -12.87 -6.09
C ARG A 131 5.48 -14.25 -5.59
N ASN A 132 5.48 -15.22 -6.49
CA ASN A 132 5.05 -16.59 -6.20
C ASN A 132 5.93 -17.29 -5.16
N SER A 133 7.19 -16.88 -5.03
CA SER A 133 8.12 -17.42 -4.04
C SER A 133 9.28 -16.46 -3.79
N TYR A 134 9.99 -16.67 -2.68
CA TYR A 134 11.17 -15.88 -2.33
C TYR A 134 12.29 -16.03 -3.35
N SER A 135 12.52 -17.25 -3.86
CA SER A 135 13.52 -17.50 -4.90
C SER A 135 13.18 -16.82 -6.24
N ALA A 136 11.90 -16.79 -6.62
CA ALA A 136 11.44 -16.06 -7.80
C ALA A 136 11.65 -14.55 -7.64
N CYS A 137 11.37 -14.01 -6.45
CA CYS A 137 11.68 -12.62 -6.12
C CYS A 137 13.18 -12.33 -6.27
N LEU A 138 14.04 -13.13 -5.62
CA LEU A 138 15.49 -12.94 -5.66
C LEU A 138 16.04 -12.98 -7.08
N LYS A 139 15.54 -13.89 -7.93
CA LYS A 139 15.90 -13.94 -9.36
C LYS A 139 15.59 -12.61 -10.04
N LYS A 140 14.41 -12.03 -9.78
CA LYS A 140 14.01 -10.75 -10.37
C LYS A 140 14.86 -9.60 -9.85
N VAL A 141 15.06 -9.49 -8.54
CA VAL A 141 15.86 -8.41 -7.94
C VAL A 141 17.32 -8.48 -8.37
N ARG A 142 17.92 -9.67 -8.45
CA ARG A 142 19.29 -9.87 -8.98
C ARG A 142 19.43 -9.46 -10.43
N SER A 143 18.44 -9.77 -11.28
CA SER A 143 18.43 -9.30 -12.67
C SER A 143 18.35 -7.78 -12.81
N ALA A 144 17.92 -7.08 -11.75
CA ALA A 144 17.80 -5.64 -11.68
C ALA A 144 18.94 -4.96 -10.89
N GLY A 145 20.05 -5.67 -10.62
CA GLY A 145 21.22 -5.12 -9.94
C GLY A 145 21.43 -5.61 -8.50
N GLY A 146 20.60 -6.53 -8.00
CA GLY A 146 20.73 -7.10 -6.65
C GLY A 146 19.90 -6.39 -5.60
N GLU A 147 19.90 -6.94 -4.38
CA GLU A 147 19.18 -6.34 -3.25
C GLU A 147 19.89 -5.10 -2.74
N THR A 148 19.09 -4.08 -2.41
CA THR A 148 19.53 -2.82 -1.81
C THR A 148 18.55 -2.42 -0.72
N ALA A 149 18.83 -1.32 0.00
CA ALA A 149 17.86 -0.73 0.92
C ALA A 149 16.56 -0.26 0.20
N LYS A 150 16.63 0.01 -1.10
CA LYS A 150 15.53 0.56 -1.92
C LYS A 150 14.82 -0.47 -2.78
N ARG A 151 15.39 -1.66 -2.96
CA ARG A 151 14.78 -2.77 -3.71
C ARG A 151 15.21 -4.08 -3.09
N TYR A 152 14.27 -4.85 -2.56
CA TYR A 152 14.57 -6.09 -1.85
C TYR A 152 13.40 -7.06 -1.88
N CYS A 153 13.67 -8.31 -1.54
CA CYS A 153 12.68 -9.32 -1.30
C CYS A 153 12.37 -9.39 0.19
N ALA A 154 11.09 -9.55 0.53
CA ALA A 154 10.66 -9.75 1.90
C ALA A 154 9.37 -10.56 1.96
N ARG A 155 9.13 -11.16 3.13
CA ARG A 155 7.86 -11.80 3.47
C ARG A 155 7.04 -10.93 4.40
N SER A 156 5.72 -10.97 4.27
CA SER A 156 4.80 -10.29 5.16
C SER A 156 3.66 -11.20 5.58
N THR A 157 3.04 -10.87 6.71
CA THR A 157 1.73 -11.39 7.10
C THR A 157 0.59 -10.64 6.41
N GLN A 158 0.87 -9.47 5.81
CA GLN A 158 -0.13 -8.65 5.15
C GLN A 158 -0.38 -9.07 3.70
N THR A 159 -1.62 -8.96 3.25
CA THR A 159 -2.03 -9.07 1.83
C THR A 159 -2.23 -7.69 1.22
N ILE A 160 -1.92 -7.55 -0.07
CA ILE A 160 -2.40 -6.39 -0.87
C ILE A 160 -3.93 -6.54 -1.05
N GLN A 161 -4.68 -5.46 -0.87
CA GLN A 161 -6.14 -5.41 -1.02
C GLN A 161 -6.56 -4.87 -2.39
#